data_AF-H2Y5T4-F1
#
_entry.id   AF-H2Y5T4-F1
#
_cell.length_a   1.000
_cell.length_b   1.000
_cell.length_c   1.000
_cell.angle_alpha   90.00
_cell.angle_beta   90.00
_cell.angle_gamma   90.00
#
_symmetry.space_group_name_H-M   'P 1'
#
loop_
_entity.id
_entity.type
_entity.pdbx_description
1 polymer ?
#
loop_
_entity_poly.entity_id
_entity_poly.type
_entity_poly.pdbx_seq_one_letter_code
_entity_poly.pdbx_strand_id
1 'polypeptide(L)'
;MGRVVLGSAVRTCLSNGQWSAPPTCINTCSPPSIPFGSSSISDDINPGQSASFSCNSGYILVGSSTATCQADGSFSALPTCEPACSPPTPVLNATYTPIQPLYRVNSTVSFTCSAGTQLTGNAVITCQANITWTAPPRCLRICEPPSAIMFGSFAPQNSSYNVNATVTYSCVMG
;
A
#
# COMPACT_ATOMS: atom_id res chain seq x y z
N MET A 1 27.36 11.24 -19.16
CA MET A 1 26.49 12.43 -19.32
C MET A 1 26.58 12.91 -20.75
N GLY A 2 25.53 12.66 -21.54
CA GLY A 2 25.38 13.21 -22.87
C GLY A 2 24.95 14.68 -22.87
N ARG A 3 25.01 15.31 -24.05
CA ARG A 3 24.45 16.64 -24.31
C ARG A 3 23.70 16.60 -25.63
N VAL A 4 22.62 17.37 -25.71
CA VAL A 4 21.81 17.50 -26.92
C VAL A 4 21.60 18.98 -27.28
N VAL A 5 21.50 19.25 -28.58
CA VAL A 5 21.20 20.59 -29.09
C VAL A 5 19.69 20.81 -29.00
N LEU A 6 19.28 21.85 -28.27
CA LEU A 6 17.92 22.35 -28.26
C LEU A 6 17.81 23.55 -29.20
N GLY A 7 16.85 23.48 -30.12
CA GLY A 7 16.64 24.49 -31.17
C GLY A 7 17.29 24.12 -32.50
N SER A 8 17.41 25.09 -33.41
CA SER A 8 18.02 24.86 -34.73
C SER A 8 19.53 24.70 -34.61
N ALA A 9 20.05 23.53 -34.99
CA ALA A 9 21.49 23.29 -35.11
C ALA A 9 22.15 24.13 -36.22
N VAL A 10 21.35 24.77 -37.07
CA VAL A 10 21.79 25.61 -38.17
C VAL A 10 21.46 27.07 -37.87
N ARG A 11 22.44 27.95 -38.09
CA ARG A 11 22.25 29.40 -38.02
C ARG A 11 22.31 30.00 -39.42
N THR A 12 21.43 30.94 -39.69
CA THR A 12 21.33 31.63 -40.98
C THR A 12 21.67 33.10 -40.79
N CYS A 13 22.51 33.67 -41.65
CA CYS A 13 22.76 35.11 -41.69
C CYS A 13 21.56 35.79 -42.35
N LEU A 14 20.89 36.68 -41.62
CA LEU A 14 19.69 37.38 -42.07
C LEU A 14 20.07 38.63 -42.87
N SER A 15 19.14 39.15 -43.66
CA SER A 15 19.33 40.34 -44.51
C SER A 15 19.69 41.62 -43.75
N ASN A 16 19.43 41.65 -42.43
CA ASN A 16 19.81 42.74 -41.53
C ASN A 16 21.25 42.61 -40.99
N GLY A 17 22.03 41.63 -41.47
CA GLY A 17 23.41 41.40 -41.02
C GLY A 17 23.53 40.70 -39.66
N GLN A 18 22.42 40.24 -39.06
CA GLN A 18 22.44 39.47 -37.81
C GLN A 18 22.21 37.98 -38.07
N TRP A 19 22.81 37.13 -37.24
CA TRP A 19 22.54 35.69 -37.27
C TRP A 19 21.20 35.36 -36.62
N SER A 20 20.54 34.30 -37.09
CA SER A 20 19.41 33.70 -36.39
C SER A 20 19.78 33.27 -34.96
N ALA A 21 18.76 33.10 -34.11
CA ALA A 21 18.91 32.74 -32.70
C ALA A 21 19.86 31.54 -32.53
N PRO A 22 20.82 31.59 -31.59
CA PRO A 22 21.74 30.48 -31.35
C PRO A 22 21.02 29.29 -30.69
N PRO A 23 21.41 28.04 -31.00
CA PRO A 23 20.94 26.89 -30.25
C PRO A 23 21.55 26.85 -28.84
N THR A 24 20.93 26.08 -27.95
CA THR A 24 21.44 25.81 -26.60
C THR A 24 21.84 24.34 -26.46
N CYS A 25 23.00 24.07 -25.87
CA CYS A 25 23.41 22.72 -25.52
C CYS A 25 22.92 22.41 -24.10
N ILE A 26 21.99 21.47 -23.98
CA ILE A 26 21.43 21.04 -22.69
C ILE A 26 21.93 19.64 -22.33
N ASN A 27 22.02 19.36 -21.04
CA ASN A 27 22.44 18.05 -20.55
C ASN A 27 21.31 17.03 -20.75
N THR A 28 21.66 15.78 -21.06
CA THR A 28 20.72 14.65 -21.03
C THR A 28 20.71 14.03 -19.63
N CYS A 29 19.61 13.37 -19.28
CA CYS A 29 19.52 12.63 -18.01
C CYS A 29 19.83 11.15 -18.24
N SER A 30 20.86 10.65 -17.56
CA SER A 30 21.19 9.23 -17.57
C SER A 30 20.27 8.42 -16.65
N PRO A 31 20.03 7.13 -16.93
CA PRO A 31 19.24 6.26 -16.07
C PRO A 31 19.71 6.32 -14.61
N PRO A 32 18.85 6.73 -13.66
CA PRO A 32 19.24 6.83 -12.26
C PRO A 32 19.32 5.43 -11.63
N SER A 33 20.22 5.27 -10.66
CA SER A 33 20.27 4.05 -9.84
C SER A 33 19.27 4.17 -8.69
N ILE A 34 18.26 3.30 -8.66
CA ILE A 34 17.27 3.24 -7.58
C ILE A 34 17.50 1.98 -6.74
N PRO A 35 17.87 2.11 -5.46
CA PRO A 35 18.00 0.95 -4.58
C PRO A 35 16.68 0.17 -4.50
N PHE A 36 16.74 -1.14 -4.73
CA PHE A 36 15.57 -2.03 -4.72
C PHE A 36 14.46 -1.63 -5.69
N GLY A 37 14.81 -0.92 -6.76
CA GLY A 37 13.89 -0.54 -7.83
C GLY A 37 14.56 -0.49 -9.19
N SER A 38 13.77 -0.15 -10.19
CA SER A 38 14.18 -0.05 -11.59
C SER A 38 13.49 1.14 -12.26
N SER A 39 14.11 1.63 -13.33
CA SER A 39 13.56 2.67 -14.18
C SER A 39 13.17 2.10 -15.55
N SER A 40 12.24 2.73 -16.23
CA SER A 40 11.78 2.35 -17.56
C SER A 40 12.73 2.73 -18.68
N ILE A 41 13.88 3.33 -18.37
CA ILE A 41 14.86 3.83 -19.33
C ILE A 41 16.18 3.05 -19.22
N SER A 42 16.73 2.64 -20.36
CA SER A 42 18.04 1.99 -20.49
C SER A 42 19.14 2.95 -20.92
N ASP A 43 18.76 4.07 -21.50
CA ASP A 43 19.65 5.04 -22.14
C ASP A 43 19.34 6.47 -21.69
N ASP A 44 20.25 7.39 -22.00
CA ASP A 44 20.09 8.82 -21.72
C ASP A 44 18.82 9.37 -22.41
N ILE A 45 18.02 10.13 -21.66
CA ILE A 45 16.82 10.81 -22.20
C ILE A 45 17.00 12.32 -22.27
N ASN A 46 16.28 12.95 -23.20
CA ASN A 46 16.33 14.39 -23.40
C ASN A 46 15.49 15.15 -22.36
N PRO A 47 15.85 16.40 -22.03
CA PRO A 47 15.02 17.24 -21.17
C PRO A 47 13.59 17.40 -21.69
N GLY A 48 12.62 17.30 -20.78
CA GLY A 48 11.19 17.26 -21.08
C GLY A 48 10.63 15.83 -21.25
N GLN A 49 11.48 14.81 -21.43
CA GLN A 49 11.05 13.40 -21.39
C GLN A 49 10.92 12.91 -19.94
N SER A 50 10.02 11.95 -19.72
CA SER A 50 9.77 11.36 -18.40
C SER A 50 10.11 9.87 -18.37
N ALA A 51 10.67 9.43 -17.24
CA ALA A 51 10.91 8.03 -16.93
C ALA A 51 9.92 7.56 -15.86
N SER A 52 9.49 6.31 -15.97
CA SER A 52 8.67 5.63 -14.96
C SER A 52 9.54 4.73 -14.09
N PHE A 53 9.15 4.54 -12.84
CA PHE A 53 9.89 3.76 -11.86
C PHE A 53 9.01 2.72 -11.18
N SER A 54 9.63 1.60 -10.85
CA SER A 54 9.00 0.46 -10.20
C SER A 54 9.91 -0.09 -9.11
N CYS A 55 9.32 -0.58 -8.01
CA CYS A 55 10.08 -1.23 -6.95
C CYS A 55 10.06 -2.75 -7.10
N ASN A 56 11.09 -3.40 -6.58
CA ASN A 56 11.21 -4.86 -6.55
C ASN A 56 10.15 -5.48 -5.62
N SER A 57 9.98 -6.79 -5.71
CA SER A 57 9.05 -7.52 -4.84
C SER A 57 9.35 -7.29 -3.36
N GLY A 58 8.32 -6.94 -2.58
CA GLY A 58 8.44 -6.63 -1.15
C GLY A 58 8.78 -5.17 -0.82
N TYR A 59 8.92 -4.32 -1.83
CA TYR A 59 9.15 -2.88 -1.67
C TYR A 59 8.00 -2.09 -2.27
N ILE A 60 7.67 -0.96 -1.63
CA ILE A 60 6.65 -0.03 -2.09
C ILE A 60 7.27 1.29 -2.54
N LEU A 61 6.75 1.82 -3.65
CA LEU A 61 7.21 3.09 -4.20
C LEU A 61 6.68 4.26 -3.37
N VAL A 62 7.60 5.15 -2.97
CA VAL A 62 7.31 6.34 -2.16
C VAL A 62 7.71 7.57 -2.95
N GLY A 63 6.73 8.46 -3.16
CA GLY A 63 6.86 9.60 -4.06
C GLY A 63 6.16 9.36 -5.40
N SER A 64 6.61 10.07 -6.44
CA SER A 64 6.05 9.97 -7.79
C SER A 64 6.59 8.73 -8.50
N SER A 65 5.71 7.95 -9.13
CA SER A 65 6.13 6.83 -9.99
C SER A 65 6.79 7.29 -11.30
N THR A 66 6.77 8.59 -11.58
CA THR A 66 7.39 9.20 -12.76
C THR A 66 8.24 10.41 -12.39
N ALA A 67 9.34 10.60 -13.10
CA ALA A 67 10.16 11.81 -13.00
C ALA A 67 10.56 12.31 -14.40
N THR A 68 10.48 13.62 -14.57
CA THR A 68 10.86 14.30 -15.81
C THR A 68 12.31 14.76 -15.77
N CYS A 69 13.02 14.57 -16.88
CA CYS A 69 14.37 15.08 -17.10
C CYS A 69 14.35 16.60 -17.27
N GLN A 70 15.18 17.30 -16.51
CA GLN A 70 15.30 18.75 -16.49
C GLN A 70 16.50 19.20 -17.33
N ALA A 71 16.51 20.48 -17.73
CA ALA A 71 17.53 21.05 -18.62
C ALA A 71 18.94 21.08 -18.01
N ASP A 72 19.04 20.97 -16.69
CA ASP A 72 20.29 20.84 -15.95
C ASP A 72 20.89 19.42 -15.99
N GLY A 73 20.14 18.44 -16.51
CA GLY A 73 20.52 17.03 -16.57
C GLY A 73 20.10 16.22 -15.35
N SER A 74 19.26 16.78 -14.46
CA SER A 74 18.72 16.10 -13.29
C SER A 74 17.27 15.65 -13.49
N PHE A 75 16.81 14.70 -12.68
CA PHE A 75 15.39 14.34 -12.62
C PHE A 75 14.67 15.19 -11.58
N SER A 76 13.49 15.68 -11.93
CA SER A 76 12.62 16.51 -11.06
C SER A 76 12.43 15.97 -9.63
N ALA A 77 11.96 14.73 -9.47
CA ALA A 77 11.83 14.08 -8.17
C ALA A 77 11.92 12.55 -8.31
N LEU A 78 13.02 11.96 -7.84
CA LEU A 78 13.20 10.51 -7.87
C LEU A 78 12.42 9.84 -6.72
N PRO A 79 11.70 8.73 -6.98
CA PRO A 79 11.06 7.97 -5.92
C PRO A 79 12.07 7.16 -5.11
N THR A 80 11.62 6.72 -3.94
CA THR A 80 12.34 5.76 -3.10
C THR A 80 11.55 4.47 -2.96
N CYS A 81 12.25 3.35 -2.83
CA CYS A 81 11.64 2.05 -2.59
C CYS A 81 11.85 1.67 -1.13
N GLU A 82 10.77 1.63 -0.37
CA GLU A 82 10.79 1.28 1.05
C GLU A 82 10.30 -0.16 1.27
N PRO A 83 10.90 -0.91 2.21
CA PRO A 83 10.43 -2.26 2.52
C PRO A 83 9.00 -2.22 3.09
N ALA A 84 8.19 -3.19 2.69
CA ALA A 84 6.77 -3.25 3.02
C ALA A 84 6.36 -4.65 3.52
N CYS A 85 5.39 -4.71 4.44
CA CYS A 85 4.79 -5.97 4.86
C CYS A 85 4.00 -6.60 3.72
N SER A 86 4.16 -7.91 3.55
CA SER A 86 3.26 -8.72 2.73
C SER A 86 1.86 -8.78 3.34
N PRO A 87 0.84 -9.23 2.59
CA PRO A 87 -0.50 -9.42 3.14
C PRO A 87 -0.48 -10.30 4.39
N PRO A 88 -1.26 -9.94 5.43
CA PRO A 88 -1.35 -10.75 6.64
C PRO A 88 -1.77 -12.19 6.35
N THR A 89 -1.36 -13.10 7.22
CA THR A 89 -1.82 -14.49 7.15
C THR A 89 -3.34 -14.56 7.32
N PRO A 90 -4.05 -15.34 6.48
CA PRO A 90 -5.49 -15.49 6.62
C PRO A 90 -5.87 -16.08 7.98
N VAL A 91 -6.84 -15.44 8.64
CA VAL A 91 -7.42 -15.96 9.90
C VAL A 91 -8.71 -16.72 9.56
N LEU A 92 -8.85 -17.92 10.11
CA LEU A 92 -10.03 -18.77 9.87
C LEU A 92 -11.31 -18.05 10.34
N ASN A 93 -12.35 -18.07 9.50
CA ASN A 93 -13.62 -17.37 9.73
C ASN A 93 -13.44 -15.86 9.96
N ALA A 94 -12.46 -15.24 9.32
CA ALA A 94 -12.28 -13.80 9.36
C ALA A 94 -11.99 -13.23 7.97
N THR A 95 -12.37 -11.99 7.77
CA THR A 95 -11.92 -11.13 6.67
C THR A 95 -11.16 -9.95 7.27
N TYR A 96 -10.38 -9.24 6.46
CA TYR A 96 -9.73 -8.01 6.92
C TYR A 96 -9.79 -6.92 5.85
N THR A 97 -9.71 -5.67 6.29
CA THR A 97 -9.69 -4.49 5.43
C THR A 97 -8.70 -3.45 5.93
N PRO A 98 -8.09 -2.64 5.03
CA PRO A 98 -8.13 -2.74 3.57
C PRO A 98 -7.34 -3.94 3.02
N ILE A 99 -7.70 -4.45 1.85
CA ILE A 99 -6.95 -5.50 1.13
C ILE A 99 -6.03 -4.81 0.10
N GLN A 100 -4.73 -4.95 0.31
CA GLN A 100 -3.67 -4.39 -0.53
C GLN A 100 -2.59 -5.46 -0.79
N PRO A 101 -1.87 -5.37 -1.91
CA PRO A 101 -0.77 -6.30 -2.21
C PRO A 101 0.42 -6.13 -1.26
N LEU A 102 0.65 -4.92 -0.73
CA LEU A 102 1.73 -4.57 0.19
C LEU A 102 1.27 -3.47 1.15
N TYR A 103 1.89 -3.42 2.33
CA TYR A 103 1.56 -2.45 3.38
C TYR A 103 2.83 -1.78 3.91
N ARG A 104 2.80 -0.45 4.03
CA ARG A 104 3.92 0.31 4.60
C ARG A 104 4.09 -0.02 6.09
N VAL A 105 5.29 0.19 6.61
CA VAL A 105 5.52 0.20 8.07
C VAL A 105 4.54 1.17 8.73
N ASN A 106 3.98 0.77 9.87
CA ASN A 106 2.89 1.41 10.62
C ASN A 106 1.51 1.37 9.97
N SER A 107 1.34 0.72 8.81
CA SER A 107 0.00 0.47 8.26
C SER A 107 -0.76 -0.51 9.14
N THR A 108 -2.08 -0.31 9.22
CA THR A 108 -2.97 -1.15 10.01
C THR A 108 -4.02 -1.82 9.13
N VAL A 109 -4.40 -3.04 9.49
CA VAL A 109 -5.61 -3.69 8.95
C VAL A 109 -6.50 -4.14 10.09
N SER A 110 -7.81 -4.06 9.88
CA SER A 110 -8.82 -4.50 10.84
C SER A 110 -9.43 -5.81 10.38
N PHE A 111 -9.45 -6.80 11.27
CA PHE A 111 -10.12 -8.08 11.08
C PHE A 111 -11.56 -8.01 11.55
N THR A 112 -12.42 -8.69 10.81
CA THR A 112 -13.84 -8.87 11.10
C THR A 112 -14.15 -10.36 11.04
N CYS A 113 -14.71 -10.90 12.11
CA CYS A 113 -15.11 -12.29 12.17
C CYS A 113 -16.41 -12.55 11.40
N SER A 114 -16.53 -13.72 10.78
CA SER A 114 -17.73 -14.17 10.08
C SER A 114 -18.90 -14.41 11.05
N ALA A 115 -20.13 -14.45 10.52
CA ALA A 115 -21.33 -14.70 11.30
C ALA A 115 -21.23 -16.00 12.13
N GLY A 116 -21.72 -15.95 13.38
CA GLY A 116 -21.62 -17.06 14.33
C GLY A 116 -20.22 -17.27 14.92
N THR A 117 -19.33 -16.29 14.80
CA THR A 117 -18.05 -16.26 15.51
C THR A 117 -17.82 -14.93 16.22
N GLN A 118 -17.08 -14.96 17.31
CA GLN A 118 -16.69 -13.79 18.10
C GLN A 118 -15.18 -13.59 18.05
N LEU A 119 -14.75 -12.33 17.90
CA LEU A 119 -13.37 -11.94 17.86
C LEU A 119 -12.75 -11.98 19.26
N THR A 120 -11.62 -12.66 19.39
CA THR A 120 -10.81 -12.73 20.61
C THR A 120 -9.42 -12.20 20.31
N GLY A 121 -8.98 -11.20 21.08
CA GLY A 121 -7.70 -10.51 20.89
C GLY A 121 -7.87 -9.14 20.25
N ASN A 122 -6.81 -8.62 19.61
CA ASN A 122 -6.85 -7.32 18.96
C ASN A 122 -7.39 -7.44 17.53
N ALA A 123 -8.50 -6.75 17.25
CA ALA A 123 -9.08 -6.74 15.91
C ALA A 123 -8.17 -6.06 14.89
N VAL A 124 -7.30 -5.14 15.33
CA VAL A 124 -6.41 -4.39 14.45
C VAL A 124 -4.99 -4.88 14.61
N ILE A 125 -4.35 -5.26 13.50
CA ILE A 125 -2.92 -5.56 13.48
C ILE A 125 -2.16 -4.46 12.75
N THR A 126 -0.89 -4.29 13.11
CA THR A 126 -0.02 -3.25 12.59
C THR A 126 1.22 -3.86 11.96
N CYS A 127 1.62 -3.36 10.79
CA CYS A 127 2.89 -3.69 10.14
C CYS A 127 4.03 -3.00 10.91
N GLN A 128 4.92 -3.78 11.50
CA GLN A 128 6.00 -3.29 12.36
C GLN A 128 7.26 -2.96 11.53
N ALA A 129 8.22 -2.27 12.15
CA ALA A 129 9.47 -1.84 11.49
C ALA A 129 10.36 -2.99 11.02
N ASN A 130 10.19 -4.18 11.60
CA ASN A 130 10.85 -5.42 11.18
C ASN A 130 10.12 -6.15 10.04
N ILE A 131 9.14 -5.51 9.40
CA ILE A 131 8.38 -6.04 8.26
C ILE A 131 7.53 -7.27 8.65
N THR A 132 7.14 -7.36 9.94
CA THR A 132 6.20 -8.38 10.43
C THR A 132 4.93 -7.74 10.96
N TRP A 133 3.82 -8.47 10.90
CA TRP A 133 2.57 -8.05 11.53
C TRP A 133 2.57 -8.37 13.02
N THR A 134 1.92 -7.51 13.82
CA THR A 134 1.55 -7.85 15.19
C THR A 134 0.63 -9.06 15.24
N ALA A 135 0.52 -9.70 16.41
CA ALA A 135 -0.26 -10.92 16.60
C ALA A 135 -1.72 -10.78 16.09
N PRO A 136 -2.19 -11.68 15.21
CA PRO A 136 -3.55 -11.64 14.68
C PRO A 136 -4.60 -12.10 15.71
N PRO A 137 -5.86 -11.66 15.58
CA PRO A 137 -6.95 -12.14 16.42
C PRO A 137 -7.35 -13.56 16.08
N ARG A 138 -8.19 -14.15 16.93
CA ARG A 138 -8.83 -15.44 16.70
C ARG A 138 -10.34 -15.27 16.66
N CYS A 139 -11.01 -15.88 15.68
CA CYS A 139 -12.46 -15.94 15.62
C CYS A 139 -12.92 -17.29 16.18
N LEU A 140 -13.57 -17.25 17.35
CA LEU A 140 -14.10 -18.45 18.01
C LEU A 140 -15.58 -18.59 17.72
N ARG A 141 -16.07 -19.82 17.53
CA ARG A 141 -17.51 -20.07 17.34
C ARG A 141 -18.27 -19.66 18.60
N ILE A 142 -19.44 -19.07 18.40
CA ILE A 142 -20.40 -18.74 19.45
C ILE A 142 -21.72 -19.45 19.18
N CYS A 143 -22.46 -19.72 20.24
CA CYS A 143 -23.83 -20.21 20.19
C CYS A 143 -24.80 -19.03 20.31
N GLU A 144 -25.87 -19.06 19.52
CA GLU A 144 -27.01 -18.15 19.66
C GLU A 144 -27.76 -18.45 20.97
N PRO A 145 -28.60 -17.52 21.45
CA PRO A 145 -29.40 -17.74 22.63
C PRO A 145 -30.29 -18.98 22.49
N PRO A 146 -30.29 -19.86 23.50
CA PRO A 146 -31.10 -21.06 23.44
C PRO A 146 -32.59 -20.69 23.50
N SER A 147 -33.42 -21.53 22.89
CA SER A 147 -34.85 -21.24 22.74
C SER A 147 -35.57 -21.07 24.08
N ALA A 148 -36.46 -20.08 24.17
CA ALA A 148 -37.31 -19.91 25.34
C ALA A 148 -38.27 -21.10 25.51
N ILE A 149 -38.54 -21.48 26.77
CA ILE A 149 -39.50 -22.52 27.13
C ILE A 149 -40.76 -21.89 27.76
N MET A 150 -41.92 -22.51 27.57
CA MET A 150 -43.19 -22.02 28.13
C MET A 150 -43.16 -22.07 29.67
N PHE A 151 -43.62 -21.01 30.33
CA PHE A 151 -43.58 -20.84 31.80
C PHE A 151 -42.19 -21.04 32.43
N GLY A 152 -41.13 -20.77 31.67
CA GLY A 152 -39.77 -20.83 32.18
C GLY A 152 -38.89 -19.69 31.68
N SER A 153 -37.82 -19.46 32.41
CA SER A 153 -36.76 -18.51 32.08
C SER A 153 -35.41 -19.23 32.16
N PHE A 154 -34.41 -18.78 31.41
CA PHE A 154 -33.03 -19.23 31.58
C PHE A 154 -32.12 -18.10 32.02
N ALA A 155 -31.07 -18.44 32.76
CA ALA A 155 -30.02 -17.52 33.17
C ALA A 155 -28.63 -18.13 32.90
N PRO A 156 -27.62 -17.32 32.52
CA PRO A 156 -27.72 -15.89 32.20
C PRO A 156 -28.41 -15.65 30.84
N GLN A 157 -29.04 -14.48 30.65
CA GLN A 157 -29.58 -14.06 29.36
C GLN A 157 -28.56 -13.20 28.60
N ASN A 158 -27.74 -13.83 27.77
CA ASN A 158 -26.81 -13.17 26.88
C ASN A 158 -27.28 -13.24 25.43
N SER A 159 -26.85 -12.28 24.61
CA SER A 159 -27.07 -12.27 23.16
C SER A 159 -26.26 -13.34 22.41
N SER A 160 -25.21 -13.89 23.04
CA SER A 160 -24.36 -14.95 22.50
C SER A 160 -23.61 -15.68 23.61
N TYR A 161 -23.24 -16.93 23.35
CA TYR A 161 -22.57 -17.81 24.31
C TYR A 161 -21.27 -18.37 23.72
N ASN A 162 -20.21 -18.37 24.53
CA ASN A 162 -18.96 -19.03 24.14
C ASN A 162 -19.11 -20.56 24.16
N VAL A 163 -18.23 -21.26 23.46
CA VAL A 163 -18.13 -22.72 23.56
C VAL A 163 -17.94 -23.12 25.03
N ASN A 164 -18.70 -24.10 25.51
CA ASN A 164 -18.79 -24.57 26.89
C ASN A 164 -19.53 -23.67 27.89
N ALA A 165 -20.17 -22.59 27.43
CA ALA A 165 -21.09 -21.85 28.29
C ALA A 165 -22.33 -22.71 28.60
N THR A 166 -22.81 -22.61 29.83
CA THR A 166 -24.03 -23.28 30.28
C THR A 166 -25.09 -22.24 30.61
N VAL A 167 -26.34 -22.59 30.31
CA VAL A 167 -27.51 -21.87 30.81
C VAL A 167 -28.31 -22.79 31.72
N THR A 168 -28.94 -22.23 32.74
CA THR A 168 -29.83 -22.97 33.64
C THR A 168 -31.25 -22.50 33.43
N TYR A 169 -32.16 -23.43 33.13
CA TYR A 169 -33.59 -23.15 33.04
C TYR A 169 -34.22 -23.21 34.43
N SER A 170 -35.22 -22.38 34.65
CA SER A 170 -36.00 -22.30 35.89
C SER A 170 -37.46 -22.04 35.54
N CYS A 171 -38.38 -22.72 36.22
CA CYS A 171 -39.81 -22.48 36.06
C CYS A 171 -40.18 -21.17 36.76
N VAL A 172 -40.91 -20.29 36.08
CA VAL A 172 -41.53 -19.13 36.70
C VAL A 172 -42.89 -19.57 37.24
N MET A 173 -43.07 -19.49 38.57
CA MET A 173 -44.39 -19.68 39.18
C MET A 173 -45.27 -18.48 38.83
N GLY A 174 -46.49 -18.77 38.37
CA GLY A 174 -47.52 -17.78 38.08
C GLY A 174 -48.11 -17.18 39.34
#